data_AF-A0AA36GXW8-F1
#
_entry.id   AF-A0AA36GXW8-F1
#
_cell.length_a   1.000
_cell.length_b   1.000
_cell.length_c   1.000
_cell.angle_alpha   90.00
_cell.angle_beta   90.00
_cell.angle_gamma   90.00
#
_symmetry.space_group_name_H-M   'P 1'
#
loop_
_entity.id
_entity.type
_entity.pdbx_description
1 polymer ?
#
loop_
_entity_poly.entity_id
_entity_poly.type
_entity_poly.pdbx_seq_one_letter_code
_entity_poly.pdbx_strand_id
1 'polypeptide(L)'
;MLSEPECRVLSSVFDTLLLDFDPKDAVIFLESSGLLTEDLAEKIESKATRLERLRELLRIYRRRATDCDLLISYFEYAKQEHIANAMKTDLEHVLDGYGGPDVEPRFPHHLRLRKLLAGRVPRAFQHVKREAMQMRVAKTLRERCDLDSFFVVLHGIAGCGKSSLAAAVLADIPDLLGNCFESVIWLRDSSTEPNRVRYLFADLLLMLWDDVASDPPRVDDMSSVYLYKQIETALIDRPNVLVVLDDVCQKETVNFANQLGIRVLATTRNAELFASATCSVDIIHVDGVTTEESKELLGITDASTESEEALSEAISLCSGNVALLNIMRKLSAGRADRLMTFCRRLKTRGLSAVSAATSFEFESMHAALSASVQRLPSPDRDTLACAAILPSEEEIPLEIWGSVVPVDVIDADESEFLMLLSDRLTRLCENGDWFGHNKLNDTFKFSKMVELYLKDSVEADTVKTLINIMKMRLQREQQQGDAAMNPCLRCSRYGPVI
;
A
#
# COMPACT_ATOMS: atom_id res chain seq x y z
N MET A 1 -14.56 -28.14 -7.50
CA MET A 1 -14.01 -26.82 -7.85
C MET A 1 -12.52 -26.99 -7.93
N LEU A 2 -11.93 -26.53 -9.02
CA LEU A 2 -10.50 -26.67 -9.25
C LEU A 2 -9.67 -25.92 -8.21
N SER A 3 -8.48 -26.43 -7.96
CA SER A 3 -7.47 -25.75 -7.17
C SER A 3 -6.91 -24.52 -7.93
N GLU A 4 -6.28 -23.61 -7.20
CA GLU A 4 -5.65 -22.42 -7.79
C GLU A 4 -4.55 -22.78 -8.81
N PRO A 5 -3.61 -23.72 -8.53
CA PRO A 5 -2.66 -24.23 -9.51
C PRO A 5 -3.30 -24.65 -10.83
N GLU A 6 -4.36 -25.44 -10.77
CA GLU A 6 -5.07 -25.95 -11.95
C GLU A 6 -5.77 -24.83 -12.72
N CYS A 7 -6.32 -23.84 -12.01
CA CYS A 7 -6.87 -22.64 -12.64
C CYS A 7 -5.81 -21.82 -13.37
N ARG A 8 -4.56 -21.78 -12.87
CA ARG A 8 -3.42 -21.18 -13.59
C ARG A 8 -3.10 -21.95 -14.85
N VAL A 9 -3.07 -23.28 -14.79
CA VAL A 9 -2.82 -24.10 -15.99
C VAL A 9 -3.90 -23.90 -17.05
N LEU A 10 -5.19 -23.90 -16.67
CA LEU A 10 -6.26 -23.59 -17.63
C LEU A 10 -6.12 -22.20 -18.25
N SER A 11 -5.58 -21.25 -17.48
CA SER A 11 -5.28 -19.92 -18.00
C SER A 11 -4.05 -19.94 -18.89
N SER A 12 -3.01 -20.73 -18.57
CA SER A 12 -1.76 -20.90 -19.32
C SER A 12 -2.00 -21.37 -20.74
N VAL A 13 -2.79 -22.43 -20.88
CA VAL A 13 -3.10 -23.04 -22.18
C VAL A 13 -4.24 -22.34 -22.93
N PHE A 14 -4.83 -21.26 -22.40
CA PHE A 14 -6.01 -20.62 -22.98
C PHE A 14 -5.82 -20.21 -24.45
N ASP A 15 -4.67 -19.62 -24.79
CA ASP A 15 -4.40 -19.18 -26.16
C ASP A 15 -4.24 -20.38 -27.11
N THR A 16 -3.59 -21.46 -26.65
CA THR A 16 -3.47 -22.73 -27.39
C THR A 16 -4.84 -23.36 -27.61
N LEU A 17 -5.67 -23.43 -26.56
CA LEU A 17 -7.05 -23.90 -26.63
C LEU A 17 -7.86 -23.06 -27.62
N LEU A 18 -7.71 -21.74 -27.59
CA LEU A 18 -8.45 -20.85 -28.47
C LEU A 18 -8.07 -21.03 -29.94
N LEU A 19 -6.85 -21.47 -30.26
CA LEU A 19 -6.41 -21.71 -31.64
C LEU A 19 -6.93 -23.04 -32.18
N ASP A 20 -6.78 -24.12 -31.40
CA ASP A 20 -6.86 -25.50 -31.90
C ASP A 20 -8.05 -26.31 -31.36
N PHE A 21 -8.86 -25.76 -30.46
CA PHE A 21 -9.95 -26.49 -29.81
C PHE A 21 -11.30 -25.76 -29.92
N ASP A 22 -12.34 -26.49 -30.34
CA ASP A 22 -13.74 -26.05 -30.22
C ASP A 22 -14.44 -26.83 -29.11
N PRO A 23 -14.97 -26.16 -28.07
CA PRO A 23 -15.69 -26.81 -26.98
C PRO A 23 -16.84 -27.72 -27.39
N LYS A 24 -17.46 -27.51 -28.56
CA LYS A 24 -18.53 -28.38 -29.07
C LYS A 24 -18.08 -29.84 -29.19
N ASP A 25 -16.82 -30.06 -29.55
CA ASP A 25 -16.27 -31.41 -29.75
C ASP A 25 -16.12 -32.17 -28.42
N ALA A 26 -15.98 -31.45 -27.31
CA ALA A 26 -15.82 -32.03 -25.98
C ALA A 26 -17.15 -32.25 -25.23
N VAL A 27 -18.25 -31.64 -25.65
CA VAL A 27 -19.52 -31.65 -24.90
C VAL A 27 -19.97 -33.08 -24.60
N ILE A 28 -20.08 -33.93 -25.61
CA ILE A 28 -20.55 -35.32 -25.47
C ILE A 28 -19.66 -36.11 -24.52
N PHE A 29 -18.34 -35.93 -24.62
CA PHE A 29 -17.38 -36.61 -23.76
C PHE A 29 -17.57 -36.17 -22.30
N LEU A 30 -17.68 -34.87 -22.06
CA LEU A 30 -17.82 -34.29 -20.71
C LEU A 30 -19.21 -34.53 -20.09
N GLU A 31 -20.26 -34.72 -20.91
CA GLU A 31 -21.56 -35.20 -20.45
C GLU A 31 -21.48 -36.67 -20.04
N SER A 32 -20.82 -37.51 -20.83
CA SER A 32 -20.68 -38.94 -20.53
C SER A 32 -19.89 -39.21 -19.25
N SER A 33 -18.94 -38.32 -18.91
CA SER A 33 -18.18 -38.35 -17.67
C SER A 33 -18.91 -37.70 -16.48
N GLY A 34 -20.11 -37.16 -16.69
CA GLY A 34 -20.96 -36.57 -15.65
C GLY A 34 -20.57 -35.16 -15.21
N LEU A 35 -19.64 -34.48 -15.91
CA LEU A 35 -19.24 -33.11 -15.59
C LEU A 35 -20.29 -32.10 -16.07
N LEU A 36 -20.77 -32.29 -17.31
CA LEU A 36 -21.82 -31.47 -17.91
C LEU A 36 -23.19 -32.12 -17.74
N THR A 37 -24.20 -31.28 -17.51
CA THR A 37 -25.61 -31.65 -17.68
C THR A 37 -26.10 -31.15 -19.04
N GLU A 38 -27.17 -31.75 -19.56
CA GLU A 38 -27.78 -31.38 -20.85
C GLU A 38 -28.01 -29.85 -20.97
N ASP A 39 -28.54 -29.21 -19.93
CA ASP A 39 -28.75 -27.75 -19.91
C ASP A 39 -27.43 -26.93 -20.06
N LEU A 40 -26.33 -27.43 -19.48
CA LEU A 40 -25.02 -26.75 -19.54
C LEU A 40 -24.34 -26.97 -20.89
N ALA A 41 -24.51 -28.16 -21.45
CA ALA A 41 -24.10 -28.48 -22.81
C ALA A 41 -24.79 -27.57 -23.83
N GLU A 42 -26.12 -27.47 -23.76
CA GLU A 42 -26.90 -26.56 -24.62
C GLU A 42 -26.45 -25.09 -24.44
N LYS A 43 -26.15 -24.69 -23.21
CA LYS A 43 -25.62 -23.34 -22.92
C LYS A 43 -24.26 -23.08 -23.55
N ILE A 44 -23.37 -24.08 -23.64
CA ILE A 44 -22.11 -23.95 -24.38
C ILE A 44 -22.40 -23.89 -25.88
N GLU A 45 -23.20 -24.82 -26.41
CA GLU A 45 -23.45 -24.93 -27.85
C GLU A 45 -24.17 -23.71 -28.45
N SER A 46 -25.03 -23.06 -27.67
CA SER A 46 -25.78 -21.86 -28.04
C SER A 46 -24.92 -20.60 -28.17
N LYS A 47 -23.68 -20.58 -27.67
CA LYS A 47 -22.77 -19.43 -27.86
C LYS A 47 -22.27 -19.36 -29.30
N ALA A 48 -22.33 -18.16 -29.88
CA ALA A 48 -22.08 -17.93 -31.30
C ALA A 48 -20.61 -18.14 -31.67
N THR A 49 -19.69 -17.59 -30.88
CA THR A 49 -18.25 -17.63 -31.21
C THR A 49 -17.49 -18.72 -30.45
N ARG A 50 -16.40 -19.21 -31.03
CA ARG A 50 -15.49 -20.18 -30.38
C ARG A 50 -14.94 -19.64 -29.06
N LEU A 51 -14.62 -18.35 -29.01
CA LEU A 51 -14.15 -17.68 -27.80
C LEU A 51 -15.19 -17.72 -26.68
N GLU A 52 -16.45 -17.40 -26.97
CA GLU A 52 -17.54 -17.44 -25.99
C GLU A 52 -17.81 -18.86 -25.50
N ARG A 53 -17.79 -19.85 -26.41
CA ARG A 53 -17.90 -21.26 -26.04
C ARG A 53 -16.79 -21.68 -25.09
N LEU A 54 -15.54 -21.29 -25.39
CA LEU A 54 -14.38 -21.70 -24.61
C LEU A 54 -14.41 -21.08 -23.22
N ARG A 55 -14.76 -19.79 -23.15
CA ARG A 55 -14.97 -19.10 -21.87
C ARG A 55 -16.06 -19.78 -21.04
N GLU A 56 -17.20 -20.12 -21.65
CA GLU A 56 -18.30 -20.78 -20.93
C GLU A 56 -17.92 -22.18 -20.45
N LEU A 57 -17.22 -22.97 -21.29
CA LEU A 57 -16.71 -24.29 -20.91
C LEU A 57 -15.75 -24.18 -19.72
N LEU A 58 -14.73 -23.32 -19.79
CA LEU A 58 -13.76 -23.16 -18.70
C LEU A 58 -14.42 -22.63 -17.42
N ARG A 59 -15.42 -21.75 -17.55
CA ARG A 59 -16.23 -21.25 -16.43
C ARG A 59 -16.95 -22.40 -15.72
N ILE A 60 -17.59 -23.29 -16.47
CA ILE A 60 -18.27 -24.47 -15.93
C ILE A 60 -17.26 -25.44 -15.32
N TYR A 61 -16.17 -25.70 -16.04
CA TYR A 61 -15.12 -26.64 -15.64
C TYR A 61 -14.50 -26.25 -14.29
N ARG A 62 -14.10 -24.99 -14.12
CA ARG A 62 -13.56 -24.47 -12.84
C ARG A 62 -14.48 -24.72 -11.65
N ARG A 63 -15.78 -24.58 -11.86
CA ARG A 63 -16.80 -24.73 -10.80
C ARG A 63 -17.05 -26.19 -10.44
N ARG A 64 -17.07 -27.08 -11.43
CA ARG A 64 -17.53 -28.47 -11.27
C ARG A 64 -16.45 -29.52 -11.22
N ALA A 65 -15.34 -29.33 -11.91
CA ALA A 65 -14.26 -30.31 -11.95
C ALA A 65 -13.55 -30.41 -10.60
N THR A 66 -12.98 -31.59 -10.34
CA THR A 66 -12.09 -31.87 -9.21
C THR A 66 -10.65 -31.57 -9.57
N ASP A 67 -10.27 -31.85 -10.81
CA ASP A 67 -8.90 -31.79 -11.34
C ASP A 67 -8.88 -31.49 -12.85
N CYS A 68 -7.67 -31.33 -13.40
CA CYS A 68 -7.46 -31.18 -14.85
C CYS A 68 -7.43 -32.50 -15.63
N ASP A 69 -7.47 -33.68 -14.98
CA ASP A 69 -7.24 -34.98 -15.61
C ASP A 69 -8.32 -35.32 -16.65
N LEU A 70 -9.57 -34.92 -16.39
CA LEU A 70 -10.67 -35.16 -17.32
C LEU A 70 -10.49 -34.38 -18.64
N LEU A 71 -9.99 -33.15 -18.59
CA LEU A 71 -9.70 -32.37 -19.80
C LEU A 71 -8.47 -32.93 -20.54
N ILE A 72 -7.45 -33.34 -19.79
CA ILE A 72 -6.23 -33.96 -20.35
C ILE A 72 -6.57 -35.27 -21.08
N SER A 73 -7.35 -36.15 -20.44
CA SER A 73 -7.78 -37.41 -21.04
C SER A 73 -8.66 -37.21 -22.27
N TYR A 74 -9.50 -36.17 -22.29
CA TYR A 74 -10.22 -35.78 -23.50
C TYR A 74 -9.25 -35.42 -24.64
N PHE A 75 -8.25 -34.59 -24.39
CA PHE A 75 -7.30 -34.18 -25.43
C PHE A 75 -6.45 -35.34 -25.94
N GLU A 76 -6.07 -36.29 -25.08
CA GLU A 76 -5.45 -37.54 -25.50
C GLU A 76 -6.37 -38.37 -26.40
N TYR A 77 -7.63 -38.53 -26.01
CA TYR A 77 -8.64 -39.25 -26.80
C TYR A 77 -8.89 -38.59 -28.16
N ALA A 78 -8.96 -37.26 -28.19
CA ALA A 78 -9.18 -36.45 -29.40
C ALA A 78 -7.92 -36.34 -30.29
N LYS A 79 -6.80 -36.98 -29.91
CA LYS A 79 -5.49 -36.90 -30.59
C LYS A 79 -4.92 -35.48 -30.66
N GLN A 80 -5.27 -34.63 -29.70
CA GLN A 80 -4.70 -33.30 -29.49
C GLN A 80 -3.61 -33.38 -28.42
N GLU A 81 -2.64 -34.27 -28.63
CA GLU A 81 -1.58 -34.57 -27.64
C GLU A 81 -0.73 -33.35 -27.26
N HIS A 82 -0.59 -32.37 -28.15
CA HIS A 82 0.15 -31.14 -27.86
C HIS A 82 -0.50 -30.31 -26.75
N ILE A 83 -1.83 -30.26 -26.69
CA ILE A 83 -2.58 -29.57 -25.63
C ILE A 83 -2.49 -30.36 -24.33
N ALA A 84 -2.69 -31.68 -24.41
CA ALA A 84 -2.58 -32.56 -23.25
C ALA A 84 -1.19 -32.48 -22.60
N ASN A 85 -0.13 -32.56 -23.41
CA ASN A 85 1.25 -32.47 -22.94
C ASN A 85 1.55 -31.08 -22.35
N ALA A 86 1.10 -29.99 -22.99
CA ALA A 86 1.27 -28.65 -22.45
C ALA A 86 0.62 -28.50 -21.07
N MET A 87 -0.61 -29.02 -20.89
CA MET A 87 -1.30 -29.00 -19.59
C MET A 87 -0.56 -29.83 -18.54
N LYS A 88 -0.05 -31.02 -18.90
CA LYS A 88 0.72 -31.86 -17.96
C LYS A 88 2.02 -31.19 -17.52
N THR A 89 2.79 -30.67 -18.49
CA THR A 89 4.05 -29.97 -18.22
C THR A 89 3.83 -28.74 -17.34
N ASP A 90 2.78 -27.96 -17.60
CA ASP A 90 2.45 -26.80 -16.77
C ASP A 90 1.98 -27.23 -15.37
N LEU A 91 1.22 -28.32 -15.21
CA LEU A 91 0.87 -28.87 -13.90
C LEU A 91 2.12 -29.26 -13.11
N GLU A 92 3.07 -29.96 -13.75
CA GLU A 92 4.35 -30.35 -13.14
C GLU A 92 5.17 -29.12 -12.70
N HIS A 93 5.25 -28.09 -13.56
CA HIS A 93 5.95 -26.85 -13.24
C HIS A 93 5.31 -26.04 -12.11
N VAL A 94 3.99 -26.01 -12.02
CA VAL A 94 3.29 -25.30 -10.93
C VAL A 94 3.54 -26.01 -9.59
N LEU A 95 3.69 -27.34 -9.58
CA LEU A 95 4.01 -28.13 -8.38
C LEU A 95 5.45 -27.91 -7.89
N ASP A 96 6.39 -27.62 -8.80
CA ASP A 96 7.81 -27.37 -8.47
C ASP A 96 8.09 -25.94 -7.94
N GLY A 97 7.09 -25.04 -8.01
CA GLY A 97 7.16 -23.67 -7.48
C GLY A 97 7.86 -22.68 -8.44
N TYR A 98 7.20 -21.56 -8.70
CA TYR A 98 7.75 -20.46 -9.52
C TYR A 98 8.78 -19.64 -8.73
N GLY A 99 9.97 -20.19 -8.48
CA GLY A 99 10.97 -19.61 -7.59
C GLY A 99 12.18 -18.92 -8.23
N GLY A 100 12.23 -18.81 -9.56
CA GLY A 100 13.42 -18.32 -10.28
C GLY A 100 13.32 -16.87 -10.80
N PRO A 101 14.36 -16.03 -10.69
CA PRO A 101 14.43 -14.73 -11.37
C PRO A 101 14.60 -14.83 -12.91
N ASP A 102 14.87 -16.01 -13.45
CA ASP A 102 15.07 -16.28 -14.89
C ASP A 102 13.81 -16.82 -15.61
N VAL A 103 12.63 -16.71 -15.00
CA VAL A 103 11.39 -17.17 -15.66
C VAL A 103 11.01 -16.20 -16.77
N GLU A 104 10.96 -16.69 -18.01
CA GLU A 104 10.52 -15.87 -19.13
C GLU A 104 9.10 -15.31 -18.89
N PRO A 105 8.84 -14.03 -19.19
CA PRO A 105 7.52 -13.46 -19.03
C PRO A 105 6.53 -14.13 -19.97
N ARG A 106 5.47 -14.71 -19.42
CA ARG A 106 4.45 -15.40 -20.21
C ARG A 106 3.73 -14.47 -21.19
N PHE A 107 3.46 -13.22 -20.79
CA PHE A 107 2.82 -12.27 -21.68
C PHE A 107 3.83 -11.40 -22.43
N PRO A 108 3.70 -11.29 -23.77
CA PRO A 108 4.50 -10.33 -24.51
C PRO A 108 4.18 -8.91 -24.05
N HIS A 109 5.15 -8.00 -24.18
CA HIS A 109 5.08 -6.64 -23.66
C HIS A 109 3.77 -5.89 -24.00
N HIS A 110 3.28 -6.01 -25.24
CA HIS A 110 2.07 -5.33 -25.70
C HIS A 110 0.79 -5.85 -25.00
N LEU A 111 0.71 -7.16 -24.74
CA LEU A 111 -0.43 -7.76 -24.04
C LEU A 111 -0.41 -7.38 -22.55
N ARG A 112 0.77 -7.39 -21.94
CA ARG A 112 0.97 -6.92 -20.55
C ARG A 112 0.48 -5.48 -20.40
N LEU A 113 0.89 -4.58 -21.30
CA LEU A 113 0.44 -3.18 -21.29
C LEU A 113 -1.09 -3.08 -21.45
N ARG A 114 -1.70 -3.89 -22.32
CA ARG A 114 -3.16 -3.92 -22.49
C ARG A 114 -3.88 -4.39 -21.22
N LYS A 115 -3.37 -5.42 -20.54
CA LYS A 115 -3.94 -5.92 -19.28
C LYS A 115 -3.80 -4.89 -18.16
N LEU A 116 -2.66 -4.22 -18.03
CA LEU A 116 -2.48 -3.12 -17.06
C LEU A 116 -3.45 -1.96 -17.32
N LEU A 117 -3.66 -1.59 -18.59
CA LEU A 117 -4.63 -0.57 -18.97
C LEU A 117 -6.08 -1.00 -18.68
N ALA A 118 -6.44 -2.25 -18.99
CA ALA A 118 -7.74 -2.81 -18.70
C ALA A 118 -8.02 -2.83 -17.18
N GLY A 119 -6.98 -3.09 -16.38
CA GLY A 119 -7.00 -3.01 -14.93
C GLY A 119 -6.98 -1.60 -14.34
N ARG A 120 -6.96 -0.54 -15.17
CA ARG A 120 -6.83 0.87 -14.75
C ARG A 120 -5.56 1.20 -13.97
N VAL A 121 -4.48 0.43 -14.17
CA VAL A 121 -3.19 0.73 -13.53
C VAL A 121 -2.66 2.07 -14.04
N PRO A 122 -2.36 3.05 -13.16
CA PRO A 122 -1.81 4.34 -13.57
C PRO A 122 -0.47 4.20 -14.29
N ARG A 123 -0.23 5.06 -15.28
CA ARG A 123 1.09 5.16 -15.90
C ARG A 123 2.00 6.02 -15.02
N ALA A 124 3.10 5.44 -14.54
CA ALA A 124 4.10 6.15 -13.75
C ALA A 124 4.96 7.06 -14.66
N PHE A 125 4.43 8.22 -15.05
CA PHE A 125 5.21 9.24 -15.77
C PHE A 125 6.13 9.99 -14.80
N GLN A 126 7.42 10.11 -15.15
CA GLN A 126 8.42 10.92 -14.41
C GLN A 126 8.63 10.45 -12.95
N HIS A 127 8.85 9.15 -12.76
CA HIS A 127 9.23 8.58 -11.48
C HIS A 127 10.72 8.17 -11.49
N VAL A 128 11.36 8.19 -10.33
CA VAL A 128 12.70 7.61 -10.17
C VAL A 128 12.57 6.09 -10.03
N LYS A 129 13.45 5.36 -10.70
CA LYS A 129 13.50 3.90 -10.58
C LYS A 129 14.10 3.50 -9.24
N ARG A 130 13.23 3.13 -8.31
CA ARG A 130 13.61 2.61 -6.98
C ARG A 130 13.83 1.10 -7.03
N GLU A 131 14.82 0.64 -7.80
CA GLU A 131 14.99 -0.78 -8.16
C GLU A 131 15.00 -1.72 -6.95
N ALA A 132 15.74 -1.37 -5.89
CA ALA A 132 15.81 -2.19 -4.66
C ALA A 132 14.43 -2.35 -3.99
N MET A 133 13.64 -1.27 -3.92
CA MET A 133 12.29 -1.30 -3.36
C MET A 133 11.32 -2.04 -4.28
N GLN A 134 11.41 -1.85 -5.59
CA GLN A 134 10.59 -2.58 -6.55
C GLN A 134 10.82 -4.08 -6.45
N MET A 135 12.09 -4.51 -6.38
CA MET A 135 12.46 -5.91 -6.24
C MET A 135 12.02 -6.51 -4.92
N ARG A 136 12.06 -5.74 -3.82
CA ARG A 136 11.52 -6.17 -2.52
C ARG A 136 10.02 -6.43 -2.60
N VAL A 137 9.25 -5.51 -3.17
CA VAL A 137 7.79 -5.66 -3.33
C VAL A 137 7.48 -6.85 -4.24
N ALA A 138 8.18 -6.98 -5.36
CA ALA A 138 7.98 -8.12 -6.27
C ALA A 138 8.33 -9.45 -5.64
N LYS A 139 9.43 -9.52 -4.87
CA LYS A 139 9.80 -10.73 -4.12
C LYS A 139 8.68 -11.15 -3.17
N THR A 140 8.15 -10.22 -2.36
CA THR A 140 7.03 -10.53 -1.47
C THR A 140 5.80 -10.97 -2.25
N LEU A 141 5.45 -10.31 -3.35
CA LEU A 141 4.32 -10.73 -4.18
C LEU A 141 4.49 -12.15 -4.77
N ARG A 142 5.71 -12.54 -5.17
CA ARG A 142 6.01 -13.91 -5.62
C ARG A 142 5.83 -14.92 -4.50
N GLU A 143 6.41 -14.65 -3.34
CA GLU A 143 6.33 -15.54 -2.17
C GLU A 143 4.88 -15.75 -1.69
N ARG A 144 3.99 -14.81 -1.98
CA ARG A 144 2.57 -14.87 -1.60
C ARG A 144 1.63 -15.26 -2.73
N CYS A 145 2.11 -15.41 -3.96
CA CYS A 145 1.21 -15.58 -5.11
C CYS A 145 0.35 -16.85 -5.01
N ASP A 146 0.88 -17.91 -4.40
CA ASP A 146 0.21 -19.21 -4.19
C ASP A 146 -0.79 -19.25 -3.02
N LEU A 147 -0.97 -18.13 -2.32
CA LEU A 147 -1.97 -18.03 -1.26
C LEU A 147 -3.33 -17.63 -1.84
N ASP A 148 -4.39 -18.22 -1.28
CA ASP A 148 -5.78 -17.87 -1.63
C ASP A 148 -6.07 -16.38 -1.36
N SER A 149 -5.55 -15.84 -0.26
CA SER A 149 -5.72 -14.43 0.14
C SER A 149 -4.53 -13.91 0.94
N PHE A 150 -4.19 -12.63 0.72
CA PHE A 150 -3.12 -11.94 1.44
C PHE A 150 -3.23 -10.42 1.28
N PHE A 151 -2.52 -9.68 2.15
CA PHE A 151 -2.24 -8.26 2.00
C PHE A 151 -0.73 -8.02 1.91
N VAL A 152 -0.27 -7.41 0.81
CA VAL A 152 1.02 -6.71 0.76
C VAL A 152 0.73 -5.23 0.87
N VAL A 153 1.21 -4.60 1.94
CA VAL A 153 0.85 -3.22 2.31
C VAL A 153 2.06 -2.32 2.15
N LEU A 154 1.99 -1.35 1.22
CA LEU A 154 2.95 -0.27 1.11
C LEU A 154 2.54 0.84 2.08
N HIS A 155 3.31 1.01 3.16
CA HIS A 155 3.10 2.01 4.21
C HIS A 155 4.13 3.12 4.12
N GLY A 156 3.76 4.35 4.46
CA GLY A 156 4.69 5.48 4.59
C GLY A 156 3.99 6.83 4.51
N ILE A 157 4.76 7.91 4.67
CA ILE A 157 4.23 9.27 4.70
C ILE A 157 3.55 9.70 3.39
N ALA A 158 2.66 10.69 3.46
CA ALA A 158 2.05 11.28 2.27
C ALA A 158 3.12 11.77 1.28
N GLY A 159 2.96 11.46 0.00
CA GLY A 159 3.88 11.91 -1.05
C GLY A 159 5.21 11.15 -1.17
N CYS A 160 5.47 10.10 -0.37
CA CYS A 160 6.71 9.31 -0.49
C CYS A 160 6.78 8.41 -1.75
N GLY A 161 5.69 8.32 -2.52
CA GLY A 161 5.67 7.59 -3.80
C GLY A 161 5.16 6.15 -3.74
N LYS A 162 4.35 5.77 -2.74
CA LYS A 162 3.72 4.43 -2.64
C LYS A 162 2.95 4.02 -3.90
N SER A 163 2.02 4.86 -4.35
CA SER A 163 1.18 4.57 -5.53
C SER A 163 2.01 4.49 -6.81
N SER A 164 3.01 5.38 -6.97
CA SER A 164 3.95 5.29 -8.09
C SER A 164 4.83 4.04 -8.02
N LEU A 165 5.24 3.60 -6.82
CA LEU A 165 6.02 2.39 -6.63
C LEU A 165 5.19 1.15 -6.98
N ALA A 166 3.95 1.05 -6.51
CA ALA A 166 3.05 -0.05 -6.85
C ALA A 166 2.79 -0.13 -8.37
N ALA A 167 2.53 1.00 -9.01
CA ALA A 167 2.34 1.04 -10.47
C ALA A 167 3.63 0.66 -11.23
N ALA A 168 4.80 1.13 -10.78
CA ALA A 168 6.08 0.81 -11.40
C ALA A 168 6.44 -0.67 -11.26
N VAL A 169 6.21 -1.27 -10.09
CA VAL A 169 6.43 -2.72 -9.87
C VAL A 169 5.65 -3.55 -10.91
N LEU A 170 4.37 -3.25 -11.09
CA LEU A 170 3.51 -3.99 -12.03
C LEU A 170 3.87 -3.74 -13.50
N ALA A 171 4.43 -2.56 -13.81
CA ALA A 171 4.79 -2.16 -15.18
C ALA A 171 6.20 -2.60 -15.59
N ASP A 172 7.15 -2.59 -14.67
CA ASP A 172 8.57 -2.82 -14.96
C ASP A 172 8.97 -4.28 -14.73
N ILE A 173 8.34 -4.98 -13.79
CA ILE A 173 8.67 -6.36 -13.44
C ILE A 173 7.73 -7.32 -14.19
N PRO A 174 8.20 -7.99 -15.24
CA PRO A 174 7.33 -8.60 -16.25
C PRO A 174 6.73 -9.96 -15.84
N ASP A 175 7.38 -10.70 -14.95
CA ASP A 175 6.93 -12.01 -14.49
C ASP A 175 5.72 -11.95 -13.54
N LEU A 176 5.50 -10.82 -12.85
CA LEU A 176 4.35 -10.66 -11.96
C LEU A 176 3.01 -10.83 -12.69
N LEU A 177 2.90 -10.30 -13.91
CA LEU A 177 1.69 -10.43 -14.72
C LEU A 177 1.87 -11.53 -15.77
N GLY A 178 1.17 -12.64 -15.58
CA GLY A 178 1.21 -13.84 -16.42
C GLY A 178 1.69 -15.06 -15.67
N ASN A 179 2.71 -14.90 -14.81
CA ASN A 179 3.27 -16.03 -14.06
C ASN A 179 2.68 -16.05 -12.64
N CYS A 180 2.72 -14.93 -11.91
CA CYS A 180 2.12 -14.85 -10.57
C CYS A 180 0.62 -14.54 -10.61
N PHE A 181 0.21 -13.54 -11.40
CA PHE A 181 -1.18 -13.07 -11.48
C PHE A 181 -1.64 -13.01 -12.93
N GLU A 182 -2.86 -13.49 -13.20
CA GLU A 182 -3.42 -13.50 -14.56
C GLU A 182 -3.96 -12.11 -14.95
N SER A 183 -4.43 -11.35 -13.96
CA SER A 183 -4.96 -10.00 -14.16
C SER A 183 -4.75 -9.12 -12.92
N VAL A 184 -4.84 -7.82 -13.13
CA VAL A 184 -4.72 -6.80 -12.08
C VAL A 184 -5.93 -5.88 -12.18
N ILE A 185 -6.49 -5.48 -11.04
CA ILE A 185 -7.53 -4.46 -10.95
C ILE A 185 -7.08 -3.39 -9.96
N TRP A 186 -6.98 -2.15 -10.43
CA TRP A 186 -6.62 -0.99 -9.62
C TRP A 186 -7.86 -0.20 -9.21
N LEU A 187 -8.06 -0.09 -7.90
CA LEU A 187 -9.15 0.67 -7.30
C LEU A 187 -8.58 1.70 -6.33
N ARG A 188 -9.23 2.86 -6.27
CA ARG A 188 -8.81 3.97 -5.42
C ARG A 188 -9.85 4.21 -4.34
N ASP A 189 -9.45 4.08 -3.08
CA ASP A 189 -10.32 4.31 -1.91
C ASP A 189 -10.38 5.82 -1.61
N SER A 190 -9.28 6.40 -1.10
CA SER A 190 -9.05 7.83 -0.76
C SER A 190 -10.11 8.54 0.10
N SER A 191 -11.29 7.96 0.31
CA SER A 191 -12.41 8.59 0.99
C SER A 191 -12.52 8.15 2.44
N THR A 192 -13.04 9.05 3.26
CA THR A 192 -13.40 8.78 4.66
C THR A 192 -14.91 8.68 4.84
N GLU A 193 -15.69 8.71 3.76
CA GLU A 193 -17.15 8.56 3.81
C GLU A 193 -17.53 7.08 3.99
N PRO A 194 -18.30 6.69 5.01
CA PRO A 194 -18.64 5.29 5.28
C PRO A 194 -19.30 4.54 4.11
N ASN A 195 -20.08 5.25 3.28
CA ASN A 195 -20.78 4.65 2.14
C ASN A 195 -19.87 4.35 0.94
N ARG A 196 -18.65 4.93 0.89
CA ARG A 196 -17.75 4.80 -0.27
C ARG A 196 -17.15 3.42 -0.41
N VAL A 197 -16.93 2.71 0.70
CA VAL A 197 -16.44 1.31 0.67
C VAL A 197 -17.37 0.44 -0.18
N ARG A 198 -18.69 0.57 -0.03
CA ARG A 198 -19.64 -0.22 -0.82
C ARG A 198 -19.53 0.09 -2.32
N TYR A 199 -19.37 1.36 -2.69
CA TYR A 199 -19.17 1.75 -4.08
C TYR A 199 -17.83 1.27 -4.64
N LEU A 200 -16.77 1.24 -3.83
CA LEU A 200 -15.46 0.71 -4.22
C LEU A 200 -15.56 -0.77 -4.63
N PHE A 201 -16.24 -1.60 -3.84
CA PHE A 201 -16.43 -3.02 -4.15
C PHE A 201 -17.53 -3.25 -5.22
N ALA A 202 -18.48 -2.33 -5.37
CA ALA A 202 -19.37 -2.31 -6.53
C ALA A 202 -18.58 -2.12 -7.83
N ASP A 203 -17.64 -1.18 -7.85
CA ASP A 203 -16.73 -0.96 -8.97
C ASP A 203 -15.84 -2.19 -9.21
N LEU A 204 -15.37 -2.88 -8.16
CA LEU A 204 -14.66 -4.16 -8.30
C LEU A 204 -15.51 -5.18 -9.06
N LEU A 205 -16.78 -5.35 -8.68
CA LEU A 205 -17.69 -6.28 -9.35
C LEU A 205 -17.85 -5.92 -10.84
N LEU A 206 -18.02 -4.64 -11.16
CA LEU A 206 -18.14 -4.16 -12.55
C LEU A 206 -16.84 -4.41 -13.35
N MET A 207 -15.67 -4.25 -12.72
CA MET A 207 -14.38 -4.52 -13.35
C MET A 207 -14.15 -6.02 -13.55
N LEU A 208 -14.64 -6.87 -12.64
CA LEU A 208 -14.59 -8.33 -12.75
C LEU A 208 -15.59 -8.87 -13.76
N TRP A 209 -16.66 -8.14 -14.06
CA TRP A 209 -17.67 -8.54 -15.04
C TRP A 209 -17.08 -8.62 -16.46
N ASP A 210 -17.16 -9.80 -17.08
CA ASP A 210 -16.66 -10.06 -18.45
C ASP A 210 -17.77 -10.41 -19.44
N ASP A 211 -19.03 -10.36 -19.03
CA ASP A 211 -20.10 -10.85 -19.88
C ASP A 211 -20.56 -9.75 -20.85
N VAL A 212 -19.92 -9.71 -22.01
CA VAL A 212 -20.29 -8.83 -23.15
C VAL A 212 -21.72 -9.10 -23.63
N ALA A 213 -22.30 -10.25 -23.28
CA ALA A 213 -23.64 -10.68 -23.69
C ALA A 213 -24.72 -10.50 -22.59
N SER A 214 -24.36 -10.06 -21.38
CA SER A 214 -25.30 -9.86 -20.27
C SER A 214 -25.28 -8.42 -19.79
N ASP A 215 -26.45 -7.91 -19.40
CA ASP A 215 -26.55 -6.59 -18.79
C ASP A 215 -25.67 -6.54 -17.53
N PRO A 216 -24.94 -5.43 -17.31
CA PRO A 216 -24.13 -5.29 -16.11
C PRO A 216 -25.03 -5.37 -14.87
N PRO A 217 -24.51 -5.93 -13.75
CA PRO A 217 -25.29 -6.06 -12.54
C PRO A 217 -25.73 -4.67 -12.05
N ARG A 218 -27.00 -4.53 -11.67
CA ARG A 218 -27.50 -3.31 -11.04
C ARG A 218 -26.98 -3.22 -9.61
N VAL A 219 -25.92 -2.45 -9.41
CA VAL A 219 -25.19 -2.44 -8.13
C VAL A 219 -25.78 -1.48 -7.09
N ASP A 220 -26.53 -0.46 -7.54
CA ASP A 220 -27.06 0.61 -6.68
C ASP A 220 -28.01 0.09 -5.58
N ASP A 221 -28.88 -0.88 -5.91
CA ASP A 221 -29.89 -1.44 -5.00
C ASP A 221 -29.45 -2.74 -4.30
N MET A 222 -28.20 -3.15 -4.49
CA MET A 222 -27.70 -4.46 -4.07
C MET A 222 -27.28 -4.49 -2.59
N SER A 223 -27.87 -5.37 -1.77
CA SER A 223 -27.41 -5.54 -0.38
C SER A 223 -25.94 -5.99 -0.33
N SER A 224 -25.21 -5.63 0.72
CA SER A 224 -23.79 -5.99 0.85
C SER A 224 -23.56 -7.50 0.75
N VAL A 225 -24.46 -8.32 1.32
CA VAL A 225 -24.39 -9.79 1.26
C VAL A 225 -24.50 -10.30 -0.18
N TYR A 226 -25.38 -9.70 -0.99
CA TYR A 226 -25.50 -10.10 -2.39
C TYR A 226 -24.29 -9.62 -3.21
N LEU A 227 -23.75 -8.43 -2.89
CA LEU A 227 -22.51 -7.94 -3.50
C LEU A 227 -21.33 -8.89 -3.22
N TYR A 228 -21.17 -9.36 -1.98
CA TYR A 228 -20.15 -10.37 -1.63
C TYR A 228 -20.27 -11.61 -2.53
N LYS A 229 -21.45 -12.22 -2.60
CA LYS A 229 -21.67 -13.44 -3.40
C LYS A 229 -21.41 -13.23 -4.89
N GLN A 230 -21.75 -12.06 -5.43
CA GLN A 230 -21.50 -11.74 -6.83
C GLN A 230 -20.01 -11.57 -7.12
N ILE A 231 -19.27 -10.91 -6.23
CA ILE A 231 -17.82 -10.75 -6.36
C ILE A 231 -17.14 -12.12 -6.24
N GLU A 232 -17.49 -12.94 -5.24
CA GLU A 232 -16.99 -14.31 -5.10
C GLU A 232 -17.23 -15.13 -6.38
N THR A 233 -18.45 -15.07 -6.92
CA THR A 233 -18.79 -15.76 -8.17
C THR A 233 -17.94 -15.27 -9.34
N ALA A 234 -17.70 -13.96 -9.44
CA ALA A 234 -16.89 -13.37 -10.50
C ALA A 234 -15.39 -13.72 -10.35
N LEU A 235 -14.89 -13.86 -9.12
CA LEU A 235 -13.51 -14.29 -8.84
C LEU A 235 -13.28 -15.77 -9.18
N ILE A 236 -14.30 -16.62 -9.10
CA ILE A 236 -14.21 -18.00 -9.63
C ILE A 236 -14.04 -17.98 -11.15
N ASP A 237 -14.74 -17.06 -11.82
CA ASP A 237 -14.70 -16.96 -13.28
C ASP A 237 -13.40 -16.31 -13.78
N ARG A 238 -12.81 -15.44 -12.97
CA ARG A 238 -11.50 -14.81 -13.19
C ARG A 238 -10.55 -15.13 -12.03
N PRO A 239 -9.89 -16.31 -12.07
CA PRO A 239 -8.94 -16.68 -11.02
C PRO A 239 -7.69 -15.79 -11.06
N ASN A 240 -6.95 -15.77 -9.96
CA ASN A 240 -5.60 -15.17 -9.85
C ASN A 240 -5.54 -13.69 -10.21
N VAL A 241 -6.57 -12.96 -9.77
CA VAL A 241 -6.64 -11.50 -9.85
C VAL A 241 -5.88 -10.91 -8.66
N LEU A 242 -4.95 -9.99 -8.94
CA LEU A 242 -4.40 -9.10 -7.92
C LEU A 242 -5.22 -7.81 -7.87
N VAL A 243 -5.78 -7.48 -6.71
CA VAL A 243 -6.50 -6.22 -6.50
C VAL A 243 -5.55 -5.21 -5.86
N VAL A 244 -5.34 -4.07 -6.51
CA VAL A 244 -4.61 -2.95 -5.92
C VAL A 244 -5.60 -1.99 -5.28
N LEU A 245 -5.48 -1.79 -3.97
CA LEU A 245 -6.26 -0.81 -3.21
C LEU A 245 -5.39 0.40 -2.89
N ASP A 246 -5.58 1.49 -3.63
CA ASP A 246 -4.75 2.69 -3.54
C ASP A 246 -5.34 3.72 -2.54
N ASP A 247 -4.47 4.22 -1.65
CA ASP A 247 -4.76 5.18 -0.58
C ASP A 247 -5.90 4.71 0.34
N VAL A 248 -5.76 3.50 0.89
CA VAL A 248 -6.69 2.92 1.86
C VAL A 248 -6.75 3.79 3.11
N CYS A 249 -7.96 4.21 3.48
CA CYS A 249 -8.18 5.15 4.58
C CYS A 249 -9.06 4.58 5.69
N GLN A 250 -9.79 3.49 5.44
CA GLN A 250 -10.82 2.98 6.33
C GLN A 250 -10.60 1.51 6.68
N LYS A 251 -10.93 1.15 7.93
CA LYS A 251 -10.83 -0.23 8.42
C LYS A 251 -11.86 -1.13 7.74
N GLU A 252 -13.00 -0.55 7.37
CA GLU A 252 -14.10 -1.20 6.66
C GLU A 252 -13.64 -1.72 5.29
N THR A 253 -12.80 -0.97 4.57
CA THR A 253 -12.20 -1.41 3.29
C THR A 253 -11.37 -2.68 3.48
N VAL A 254 -10.53 -2.72 4.51
CA VAL A 254 -9.70 -3.89 4.84
C VAL A 254 -10.56 -5.07 5.25
N ASN A 255 -11.54 -4.87 6.12
CA ASN A 255 -12.45 -5.92 6.58
C ASN A 255 -13.23 -6.53 5.41
N PHE A 256 -13.71 -5.71 4.47
CA PHE A 256 -14.45 -6.17 3.31
C PHE A 256 -13.56 -7.01 2.38
N ALA A 257 -12.35 -6.53 2.08
CA ALA A 257 -11.36 -7.28 1.31
C ALA A 257 -10.98 -8.61 1.98
N ASN A 258 -10.77 -8.60 3.29
CA ASN A 258 -10.43 -9.80 4.07
C ASN A 258 -11.57 -10.82 4.08
N GLN A 259 -12.83 -10.38 4.17
CA GLN A 259 -14.00 -11.26 4.11
C GLN A 259 -14.18 -11.89 2.72
N LEU A 260 -13.87 -11.16 1.65
CA LEU A 260 -13.88 -11.69 0.28
C LEU A 260 -12.76 -12.71 -0.01
N GLY A 261 -11.73 -12.77 0.84
CA GLY A 261 -10.57 -13.62 0.59
C GLY A 261 -9.82 -13.26 -0.68
N ILE A 262 -9.64 -11.95 -0.96
CA ILE A 262 -8.91 -11.49 -2.16
C ILE A 262 -7.41 -11.29 -1.91
N ARG A 263 -6.63 -11.31 -2.99
CA ARG A 263 -5.20 -11.00 -3.01
C ARG A 263 -5.01 -9.50 -3.21
N VAL A 264 -4.42 -8.82 -2.24
CA VAL A 264 -4.39 -7.35 -2.21
C VAL A 264 -2.97 -6.80 -2.15
N LEU A 265 -2.67 -5.87 -3.05
CA LEU A 265 -1.58 -4.89 -2.88
C LEU A 265 -2.20 -3.57 -2.44
N ALA A 266 -1.98 -3.16 -1.20
CA ALA A 266 -2.55 -1.92 -0.67
C ALA A 266 -1.49 -0.82 -0.61
N THR A 267 -1.88 0.43 -0.83
CA THR A 267 -1.09 1.59 -0.41
C THR A 267 -1.85 2.31 0.69
N THR A 268 -1.17 2.67 1.77
CA THR A 268 -1.79 3.32 2.92
C THR A 268 -0.84 4.30 3.58
N ARG A 269 -1.41 5.23 4.33
CA ARG A 269 -0.67 6.06 5.29
C ARG A 269 -0.78 5.48 6.70
N ASN A 270 -1.77 4.60 6.93
CA ASN A 270 -2.03 4.01 8.23
C ASN A 270 -1.91 2.48 8.12
N ALA A 271 -0.83 1.94 8.67
CA ALA A 271 -0.56 0.50 8.72
C ALA A 271 -1.47 -0.23 9.73
N GLU A 272 -1.91 0.45 10.78
CA GLU A 272 -2.75 -0.11 11.86
C GLU A 272 -4.10 -0.63 11.33
N LEU A 273 -4.59 -0.10 10.21
CA LEU A 273 -5.83 -0.55 9.56
C LEU A 273 -5.80 -2.05 9.22
N PHE A 274 -4.61 -2.61 8.99
CA PHE A 274 -4.43 -4.01 8.61
C PHE A 274 -4.24 -4.96 9.80
N ALA A 275 -4.15 -4.44 11.03
CA ALA A 275 -4.02 -5.25 12.23
C ALA A 275 -5.23 -6.17 12.49
N SER A 276 -6.40 -5.85 11.92
CA SER A 276 -7.60 -6.68 12.04
C SER A 276 -7.78 -7.73 10.94
N ALA A 277 -6.87 -7.80 9.96
CA ALA A 277 -6.94 -8.82 8.93
C ALA A 277 -6.61 -10.20 9.52
N THR A 278 -7.31 -11.24 9.04
CA THR A 278 -7.09 -12.62 9.51
C THR A 278 -6.16 -13.42 8.59
N CYS A 279 -5.94 -12.94 7.36
CA CYS A 279 -5.00 -13.55 6.41
C CYS A 279 -3.57 -13.00 6.58
N SER A 280 -2.64 -13.48 5.75
CA SER A 280 -1.23 -13.03 5.78
C SER A 280 -1.13 -11.55 5.43
N VAL A 281 -0.42 -10.78 6.27
CA VAL A 281 -0.16 -9.34 6.05
C VAL A 281 1.35 -9.09 6.06
N ASP A 282 1.88 -8.59 4.95
CA ASP A 282 3.26 -8.13 4.82
C ASP A 282 3.29 -6.62 4.67
N ILE A 283 3.83 -5.92 5.69
CA ILE A 283 3.96 -4.46 5.67
C ILE A 283 5.35 -4.10 5.16
N ILE A 284 5.39 -3.40 4.02
CA ILE A 284 6.60 -2.86 3.41
C ILE A 284 6.60 -1.36 3.63
N HIS A 285 7.50 -0.91 4.49
CA HIS A 285 7.74 0.51 4.72
C HIS A 285 8.41 1.15 3.50
N VAL A 286 7.86 2.27 3.03
CA VAL A 286 8.31 3.02 1.86
C VAL A 286 8.93 4.33 2.31
N ASP A 287 10.24 4.28 2.50
CA ASP A 287 11.06 5.42 2.87
C ASP A 287 11.10 6.51 1.79
N GLY A 288 11.65 7.67 2.15
CA GLY A 288 12.06 8.70 1.19
C GLY A 288 13.09 8.18 0.17
N VAL A 289 13.24 8.91 -0.94
CA VAL A 289 14.27 8.62 -1.94
C VAL A 289 15.66 8.96 -1.43
N THR A 290 16.66 8.21 -1.91
CA THR A 290 18.07 8.46 -1.56
C THR A 290 18.57 9.77 -2.15
N THR A 291 19.79 10.18 -1.78
CA THR A 291 20.38 11.41 -2.32
C THR A 291 20.63 11.32 -3.82
N GLU A 292 21.02 10.15 -4.31
CA GLU A 292 21.27 9.85 -5.72
C GLU A 292 19.96 9.87 -6.50
N GLU A 293 18.93 9.17 -6.00
CA GLU A 293 17.58 9.15 -6.56
C GLU A 293 16.97 10.57 -6.61
N SER A 294 17.21 11.38 -5.57
CA SER A 294 16.74 12.76 -5.51
C SER A 294 17.41 13.66 -6.56
N LYS A 295 18.72 13.47 -6.79
CA LYS A 295 19.46 14.19 -7.85
C LYS A 295 18.93 13.84 -9.23
N GLU A 296 18.67 12.55 -9.48
CA GLU A 296 18.06 12.09 -10.73
C GLU A 296 16.68 12.72 -10.94
N LEU A 297 15.86 12.77 -9.88
CA LEU A 297 14.52 13.36 -9.95
C LEU A 297 14.56 14.86 -10.28
N LEU A 298 15.44 15.63 -9.62
CA LEU A 298 15.54 17.07 -9.84
C LEU A 298 16.10 17.41 -11.22
N GLY A 299 16.91 16.50 -11.81
CA GLY A 299 17.34 16.58 -13.21
C GLY A 299 18.16 17.83 -13.55
N ILE A 300 18.86 18.41 -12.57
CA ILE A 300 19.74 19.56 -12.79
C ILE A 300 21.06 19.01 -13.34
N THR A 301 21.35 19.31 -14.59
CA THR A 301 22.52 18.80 -15.33
C THR A 301 23.78 19.61 -15.12
N ASP A 302 23.68 20.78 -14.49
CA ASP A 302 24.81 21.69 -14.29
C ASP A 302 25.65 21.21 -13.10
N ALA A 303 26.91 20.85 -13.37
CA ALA A 303 27.90 20.40 -12.38
C ALA A 303 28.61 21.57 -11.66
N SER A 304 27.98 22.73 -11.55
CA SER A 304 28.55 23.86 -10.80
C SER A 304 28.45 23.62 -9.30
N THR A 305 29.38 24.19 -8.52
CA THR A 305 29.34 24.12 -7.06
C THR A 305 28.05 24.72 -6.49
N GLU A 306 27.55 25.80 -7.10
CA GLU A 306 26.26 26.41 -6.72
C GLU A 306 25.06 25.46 -6.94
N SER A 307 25.14 24.61 -7.98
CA SER A 307 24.12 23.61 -8.27
C SER A 307 24.14 22.48 -7.26
N GLU A 308 25.32 21.99 -6.88
CA GLU A 308 25.46 20.96 -5.84
C GLU A 308 24.99 21.45 -4.47
N GLU A 309 25.30 22.69 -4.10
CA GLU A 309 24.77 23.32 -2.88
C GLU A 309 23.25 23.42 -2.92
N ALA A 310 22.67 23.85 -4.05
CA ALA A 310 21.24 23.93 -4.23
C ALA A 310 20.53 22.58 -4.11
N LEU A 311 21.13 21.54 -4.71
CA LEU A 311 20.64 20.17 -4.62
C LEU A 311 20.72 19.64 -3.19
N SER A 312 21.86 19.84 -2.51
CA SER A 312 22.03 19.41 -1.11
C SER A 312 21.02 20.08 -0.18
N GLU A 313 20.82 21.40 -0.33
CA GLU A 313 19.84 22.13 0.46
C GLU A 313 18.40 21.68 0.18
N ALA A 314 18.05 21.45 -1.08
CA ALA A 314 16.72 20.95 -1.45
C ALA A 314 16.47 19.54 -0.89
N ILE A 315 17.44 18.64 -1.00
CA ILE A 315 17.33 17.26 -0.50
C ILE A 315 17.17 17.25 1.01
N SER A 316 17.96 18.06 1.72
CA SER A 316 17.89 18.19 3.18
C SER A 316 16.53 18.73 3.65
N LEU A 317 15.96 19.73 2.95
CA LEU A 317 14.64 20.28 3.30
C LEU A 317 13.48 19.35 2.98
N CYS A 318 13.59 18.59 1.89
CA CYS A 318 12.53 17.69 1.46
C CYS A 318 12.56 16.34 2.19
N SER A 319 13.64 16.02 2.91
CA SER A 319 13.86 14.73 3.57
C SER A 319 13.55 13.53 2.65
N GLY A 320 13.93 13.63 1.37
CA GLY A 320 13.67 12.58 0.37
C GLY A 320 12.20 12.39 -0.04
N ASN A 321 11.28 13.31 0.25
CA ASN A 321 9.89 13.18 -0.16
C ASN A 321 9.71 13.42 -1.68
N VAL A 322 9.24 12.40 -2.40
CA VAL A 322 9.12 12.40 -3.87
C VAL A 322 8.17 13.49 -4.38
N ALA A 323 7.01 13.68 -3.74
CA ALA A 323 6.03 14.67 -4.15
C ALA A 323 6.58 16.10 -3.99
N LEU A 324 7.22 16.39 -2.85
CA LEU A 324 7.84 17.70 -2.62
C LEU A 324 8.96 17.99 -3.63
N LEU A 325 9.84 17.00 -3.88
CA LEU A 325 10.92 17.15 -4.85
C LEU A 325 10.38 17.37 -6.27
N ASN A 326 9.28 16.72 -6.66
CA ASN A 326 8.63 16.95 -7.95
C ASN A 326 8.01 18.36 -8.07
N ILE A 327 7.41 18.87 -6.99
CA ILE A 327 6.93 20.25 -6.92
C ILE A 327 8.13 21.21 -7.10
N MET A 328 9.22 20.98 -6.37
CA MET A 328 10.44 21.79 -6.46
C MET A 328 11.06 21.75 -7.86
N ARG A 329 11.15 20.57 -8.48
CA ARG A 329 11.59 20.38 -9.87
C ARG A 329 10.74 21.20 -10.85
N LYS A 330 9.42 21.12 -10.71
CA LYS A 330 8.50 21.83 -11.60
C LYS A 330 8.65 23.35 -11.47
N LEU A 331 8.84 23.85 -10.26
CA LEU A 331 9.02 25.28 -9.99
C LEU A 331 10.40 25.81 -10.40
N SER A 332 11.45 25.01 -10.22
CA SER A 332 12.80 25.38 -10.62
C SER A 332 12.99 25.35 -12.14
N ALA A 333 12.21 24.52 -12.85
CA ALA A 333 12.30 24.29 -14.29
C ALA A 333 13.75 23.94 -14.72
N GLY A 334 14.44 23.15 -13.89
CA GLY A 334 15.81 22.69 -14.13
C GLY A 334 16.91 23.69 -13.78
N ARG A 335 16.60 24.83 -13.15
CA ARG A 335 17.62 25.84 -12.79
C ARG A 335 17.94 25.91 -11.29
N ALA A 336 19.23 25.94 -10.97
CA ALA A 336 19.74 25.98 -9.60
C ALA A 336 19.40 27.30 -8.85
N ASP A 337 19.48 28.45 -9.54
CA ASP A 337 19.16 29.78 -8.98
C ASP A 337 17.71 29.86 -8.44
N ARG A 338 16.77 29.33 -9.23
CA ARG A 338 15.36 29.22 -8.87
C ARG A 338 15.15 28.22 -7.76
N LEU A 339 15.82 27.06 -7.82
CA LEU A 339 15.73 26.04 -6.79
C LEU A 339 16.11 26.62 -5.41
N MET A 340 17.24 27.33 -5.34
CA MET A 340 17.67 28.02 -4.12
C MET A 340 16.67 29.07 -3.63
N THR A 341 16.06 29.80 -4.55
CA THR A 341 15.01 30.78 -4.21
C THR A 341 13.81 30.10 -3.55
N PHE A 342 13.41 28.93 -4.05
CA PHE A 342 12.33 28.14 -3.45
C PHE A 342 12.75 27.46 -2.14
N CYS A 343 13.99 27.00 -2.00
CA CYS A 343 14.52 26.51 -0.71
C CYS A 343 14.47 27.60 0.38
N ARG A 344 14.86 28.84 0.03
CA ARG A 344 14.74 29.99 0.94
C ARG A 344 13.27 30.31 1.27
N ARG A 345 12.36 30.19 0.30
CA ARG A 345 10.92 30.35 0.54
C ARG A 345 10.37 29.28 1.49
N LEU A 346 10.75 28.02 1.32
CA LEU A 346 10.35 26.93 2.23
C LEU A 346 10.81 27.22 3.67
N LYS A 347 12.07 27.63 3.85
CA LYS A 347 12.62 27.97 5.17
C LYS A 347 11.92 29.15 5.84
N THR A 348 11.48 30.15 5.06
CA THR A 348 10.94 31.41 5.60
C THR A 348 9.42 31.44 5.71
N ARG A 349 8.70 30.77 4.82
CA ARG A 349 7.24 30.82 4.70
C ARG A 349 6.56 29.45 4.82
N GLY A 350 7.31 28.37 5.05
CA GLY A 350 6.75 27.03 5.24
C GLY A 350 6.32 26.32 3.95
N LEU A 351 5.65 25.17 4.11
CA LEU A 351 5.23 24.30 3.02
C LEU A 351 4.05 24.86 2.21
N SER A 352 3.20 25.69 2.82
CA SER A 352 2.06 26.31 2.15
C SER A 352 2.50 27.29 1.03
N ALA A 353 3.70 27.86 1.13
CA ALA A 353 4.23 28.82 0.18
C ALA A 353 4.69 28.23 -1.15
N VAL A 354 4.77 26.90 -1.25
CA VAL A 354 5.25 26.18 -2.42
C VAL A 354 4.15 25.25 -2.92
N SER A 355 3.54 25.64 -4.04
CA SER A 355 2.51 24.88 -4.71
C SER A 355 2.76 24.78 -6.20
N ALA A 356 2.45 23.62 -6.77
CA ALA A 356 2.48 23.38 -8.20
C ALA A 356 1.54 22.22 -8.56
N ALA A 357 0.81 22.35 -9.67
CA ALA A 357 0.04 21.23 -10.21
C ALA A 357 1.02 20.15 -10.70
N THR A 358 1.07 18.97 -10.09
CA THR A 358 1.92 17.85 -10.53
C THR A 358 1.06 16.62 -10.79
N SER A 359 1.66 15.44 -10.99
CA SER A 359 0.92 14.17 -10.99
C SER A 359 0.40 13.78 -9.60
N PHE A 360 0.87 14.48 -8.55
CA PHE A 360 0.34 14.37 -7.20
C PHE A 360 -1.00 15.12 -7.10
N GLU A 361 -1.95 14.52 -6.38
CA GLU A 361 -3.31 15.06 -6.25
C GLU A 361 -3.36 16.42 -5.54
N PHE A 362 -2.47 16.65 -4.59
CA PHE A 362 -2.46 17.89 -3.81
C PHE A 362 -1.57 18.94 -4.47
N GLU A 363 -2.04 20.19 -4.46
CA GLU A 363 -1.27 21.33 -5.00
C GLU A 363 -0.01 21.64 -4.17
N SER A 364 -0.04 21.35 -2.87
CA SER A 364 1.07 21.56 -1.94
C SER A 364 1.21 20.39 -0.96
N MET A 365 2.42 20.23 -0.43
CA MET A 365 2.65 19.24 0.64
C MET A 365 1.95 19.60 1.94
N HIS A 366 1.74 20.90 2.20
CA HIS A 366 0.95 21.34 3.34
C HIS A 366 -0.47 20.74 3.27
N ALA A 367 -1.16 20.84 2.13
CA ALA A 367 -2.51 20.30 1.96
C ALA A 367 -2.56 18.77 2.17
N ALA A 368 -1.57 18.04 1.65
CA ALA A 368 -1.48 16.59 1.80
C ALA A 368 -1.28 16.15 3.26
N LEU A 369 -0.40 16.84 3.99
CA LEU A 369 -0.12 16.58 5.40
C LEU A 369 -1.30 17.01 6.29
N SER A 370 -1.93 18.14 6.01
CA SER A 370 -3.16 18.57 6.69
C SER A 370 -4.28 17.55 6.56
N ALA A 371 -4.47 16.97 5.37
CA ALA A 371 -5.43 15.88 5.18
C ALA A 371 -5.06 14.62 5.99
N SER A 372 -3.77 14.31 6.14
CA SER A 372 -3.32 13.21 7.01
C SER A 372 -3.59 13.51 8.50
N VAL A 373 -3.30 14.73 8.97
CA VAL A 373 -3.54 15.12 10.38
C VAL A 373 -5.02 15.12 10.71
N GLN A 374 -5.90 15.53 9.79
CA GLN A 374 -7.35 15.50 10.01
C GLN A 374 -7.90 14.08 10.24
N ARG A 375 -7.19 13.04 9.77
CA ARG A 375 -7.57 11.63 9.96
C ARG A 375 -7.06 11.06 11.29
N LEU A 376 -6.16 11.75 11.98
CA LEU A 376 -5.63 11.29 13.26
C LEU A 376 -6.66 11.50 14.39
N PRO A 377 -6.73 10.59 15.38
CA PRO A 377 -7.43 10.83 16.63
C PRO A 377 -6.97 12.13 17.30
N SER A 378 -7.87 12.81 18.02
CA SER A 378 -7.52 14.04 18.76
C SER A 378 -6.28 13.92 19.68
N PRO A 379 -6.10 12.88 20.51
CA PRO A 379 -4.91 12.80 21.37
C PRO A 379 -3.60 12.67 20.57
N ASP A 380 -3.64 12.02 19.41
CA ASP A 380 -2.46 11.80 18.59
C ASP A 380 -2.11 13.09 17.83
N ARG A 381 -3.11 13.87 17.42
CA ARG A 381 -2.91 15.22 16.87
C ARG A 381 -2.25 16.16 17.87
N ASP A 382 -2.70 16.14 19.12
CA ASP A 382 -2.13 16.99 20.17
C ASP A 382 -0.70 16.58 20.50
N THR A 383 -0.42 15.27 20.50
CA THR A 383 0.94 14.72 20.64
C THR A 383 1.84 15.13 19.47
N LEU A 384 1.34 15.08 18.23
CA LEU A 384 2.07 15.53 17.06
C LEU A 384 2.38 17.04 17.10
N ALA A 385 1.43 17.86 17.59
CA ALA A 385 1.65 19.30 17.75
C ALA A 385 2.77 19.62 18.76
N CYS A 386 2.99 18.76 19.76
CA CYS A 386 4.08 18.89 20.73
C CYS A 386 5.47 18.80 20.08
N ALA A 387 5.61 18.08 18.96
CA ALA A 387 6.87 17.96 18.22
C ALA A 387 7.35 19.31 17.65
N ALA A 388 6.49 20.33 17.56
CA ALA A 388 6.84 21.65 17.02
C ALA A 388 7.95 22.38 17.80
N ILE A 389 8.19 22.02 19.07
CA ILE A 389 9.23 22.64 19.92
C ILE A 389 10.52 21.82 20.01
N LEU A 390 10.53 20.63 19.43
CA LEU A 390 11.64 19.69 19.48
C LEU A 390 12.56 19.83 18.25
N PRO A 391 13.83 19.41 18.35
CA PRO A 391 14.72 19.40 17.19
C PRO A 391 14.32 18.32 16.18
N SER A 392 14.23 18.69 14.90
CA SER A 392 14.06 17.71 13.81
C SER A 392 15.37 16.95 13.55
N GLU A 393 15.27 15.79 12.92
CA GLU A 393 16.41 15.00 12.45
C GLU A 393 17.32 14.42 13.56
N GLU A 394 16.95 14.57 14.83
CA GLU A 394 17.67 14.03 16.00
C GLU A 394 16.87 12.90 16.67
N GLU A 395 17.58 11.94 17.28
CA GLU A 395 16.96 10.90 18.09
C GLU A 395 16.64 11.45 19.48
N ILE A 396 15.36 11.55 19.81
CA ILE A 396 14.87 12.13 21.06
C ILE A 396 14.41 10.99 21.99
N PRO A 397 15.01 10.84 23.19
CA PRO A 397 14.59 9.87 24.19
C PRO A 397 13.15 10.09 24.67
N LEU A 398 12.48 9.00 25.03
CA LEU A 398 11.10 9.00 25.50
C LEU A 398 10.88 9.91 26.73
N GLU A 399 11.87 10.04 27.61
CA GLU A 399 11.81 10.89 28.80
C GLU A 399 11.65 12.37 28.43
N ILE A 400 12.33 12.82 27.37
CA ILE A 400 12.22 14.20 26.88
C ILE A 400 10.82 14.45 26.27
N TRP A 401 10.26 13.45 25.57
CA TRP A 401 8.88 13.52 25.11
C TRP A 401 7.90 13.63 26.29
N GLY A 402 8.18 12.93 27.40
CA GLY A 402 7.39 13.00 28.63
C GLY A 402 7.32 14.40 29.23
N SER A 403 8.39 15.20 29.09
CA SER A 403 8.39 16.59 29.55
C SER A 403 7.52 17.53 28.71
N VAL A 404 7.18 17.17 27.47
CA VAL A 404 6.43 18.04 26.55
C VAL A 404 4.99 17.57 26.35
N VAL A 405 4.78 16.27 26.20
CA VAL A 405 3.47 15.71 25.84
C VAL A 405 2.55 15.70 27.07
N PRO A 406 1.35 16.29 26.98
CA PRO A 406 0.35 16.16 28.02
C PRO A 406 -0.28 14.77 27.94
N VAL A 407 0.04 13.91 28.91
CA VAL A 407 -0.70 12.67 29.13
C VAL A 407 -1.47 12.84 30.44
N ASP A 408 -2.80 12.87 30.34
CA ASP A 408 -3.68 12.93 31.51
C ASP A 408 -3.67 11.57 32.19
N VAL A 409 -2.82 11.41 33.20
CA VAL A 409 -2.87 10.24 34.07
C VAL A 409 -3.06 10.69 35.51
N ILE A 410 -4.17 10.24 36.09
CA ILE A 410 -4.50 10.44 37.49
C ILE A 410 -3.89 9.23 38.21
N ASP A 411 -2.92 9.47 39.08
CA ASP A 411 -2.31 8.48 39.99
C ASP A 411 -1.47 7.34 39.35
N ALA A 412 -0.90 7.50 38.15
CA ALA A 412 -0.01 6.48 37.57
C ALA A 412 1.45 6.60 38.00
N ASP A 413 2.09 5.45 38.17
CA ASP A 413 3.53 5.31 38.30
C ASP A 413 4.23 5.84 37.02
N GLU A 414 5.44 6.40 37.18
CA GLU A 414 6.24 6.98 36.09
C GLU A 414 6.44 6.01 34.89
N SER A 415 6.54 4.71 35.18
CA SER A 415 6.66 3.67 34.16
C SER A 415 5.39 3.46 33.31
N GLU A 416 4.21 3.57 33.92
CA GLU A 416 2.94 3.43 33.19
C GLU A 416 2.68 4.65 32.30
N PHE A 417 3.07 5.85 32.78
CA PHE A 417 3.06 7.06 31.97
C PHE A 417 3.95 6.94 30.73
N LEU A 418 5.21 6.51 30.89
CA LEU A 418 6.14 6.35 29.77
C LEU A 418 5.66 5.28 28.78
N MET A 419 5.10 4.17 29.28
CA MET A 419 4.51 3.13 28.41
C MET A 419 3.37 3.70 27.54
N LEU A 420 2.42 4.42 28.14
CA LEU A 420 1.31 5.03 27.41
C LEU A 420 1.79 6.09 26.40
N LEU A 421 2.86 6.83 26.74
CA LEU A 421 3.49 7.78 25.82
C LEU A 421 4.15 7.07 24.64
N SER A 422 4.90 5.99 24.89
CA SER A 422 5.52 5.18 23.85
C SER A 422 4.48 4.59 22.89
N ASP A 423 3.34 4.12 23.41
CA ASP A 423 2.21 3.66 22.59
C ASP A 423 1.62 4.79 21.73
N ARG A 424 1.46 5.99 22.28
CA ARG A 424 1.00 7.17 21.51
C ARG A 424 1.97 7.54 20.38
N LEU A 425 3.26 7.56 20.65
CA LEU A 425 4.28 7.90 19.66
C LEU A 425 4.42 6.80 18.59
N THR A 426 4.34 5.53 19.00
CA THR A 426 4.32 4.38 18.08
C THR A 426 3.12 4.43 17.15
N ARG A 427 1.93 4.77 17.66
CA ARG A 427 0.74 5.00 16.80
C ARG A 427 0.96 6.11 15.79
N LEU A 428 1.72 7.16 16.09
CA LEU A 428 2.08 8.20 15.11
C LEU A 428 3.12 7.74 14.06
N CYS A 429 3.89 6.68 14.36
CA CYS A 429 4.75 6.01 13.38
C CYS A 429 3.90 5.13 12.42
N GLU A 430 2.94 4.41 12.97
CA GLU A 430 2.06 3.51 12.20
C GLU A 430 0.97 4.26 11.43
N ASN A 431 0.47 5.37 11.99
CA ASN A 431 -0.60 6.20 11.46
C ASN A 431 -0.05 7.52 10.93
N GLY A 432 0.34 7.51 9.66
CA GLY A 432 0.79 8.66 8.89
C GLY A 432 2.31 8.75 8.74
N ASP A 433 3.07 7.90 9.44
CA ASP A 433 4.53 7.83 9.34
C ASP A 433 5.20 9.17 9.66
N TRP A 434 4.75 9.78 10.76
CA TRP A 434 5.23 11.09 11.22
C TRP A 434 6.57 11.00 11.94
N PHE A 435 6.77 9.88 12.63
CA PHE A 435 7.94 9.59 13.45
C PHE A 435 8.61 8.29 12.98
N GLY A 436 9.94 8.25 13.08
CA GLY A 436 10.72 7.03 13.10
C GLY A 436 11.01 6.62 14.54
N HIS A 437 10.86 5.32 14.83
CA HIS A 437 11.11 4.74 16.15
C HIS A 437 12.33 3.83 16.12
N ASN A 438 13.32 4.14 16.97
CA ASN A 438 14.45 3.28 17.22
C ASN A 438 14.19 2.43 18.47
N LYS A 439 13.70 1.20 18.25
CA LYS A 439 13.31 0.26 19.30
C LYS A 439 14.45 -0.15 20.25
N LEU A 440 15.72 0.02 19.85
CA LEU A 440 16.86 -0.36 20.68
C LEU A 440 17.09 0.61 21.83
N ASN A 441 16.87 1.90 21.57
CA ASN A 441 17.13 2.98 22.53
C ASN A 441 15.83 3.67 22.98
N ASP A 442 14.68 3.23 22.47
CA ASP A 442 13.37 3.85 22.65
C ASP A 442 13.37 5.36 22.35
N THR A 443 14.03 5.71 21.24
CA THR A 443 14.14 7.09 20.75
C THR A 443 13.24 7.31 19.55
N PHE A 444 12.71 8.52 19.43
CA PHE A 444 11.84 8.93 18.33
C PHE A 444 12.45 10.10 17.57
N LYS A 445 12.30 10.09 16.25
CA LYS A 445 12.83 11.09 15.32
C LYS A 445 11.74 11.53 14.33
N PHE A 446 11.72 12.80 13.95
CA PHE A 446 10.89 13.28 12.81
C PHE A 446 11.74 14.00 11.77
N SER A 447 11.22 14.05 10.55
CA SER A 447 11.90 14.65 9.42
C SER A 447 11.82 16.18 9.41
N LYS A 448 12.75 16.82 8.69
CA LYS A 448 12.73 18.27 8.47
C LYS A 448 11.44 18.76 7.81
N MET A 449 10.87 17.96 6.91
CA MET A 449 9.59 18.26 6.28
C MET A 449 8.45 18.37 7.30
N VAL A 450 8.41 17.47 8.30
CA VAL A 450 7.41 17.50 9.37
C VAL A 450 7.60 18.74 10.24
N GLU A 451 8.83 19.14 10.55
CA GLU A 451 9.09 20.41 11.26
C GLU A 451 8.55 21.62 10.49
N LEU A 452 8.82 21.71 9.18
CA LEU A 452 8.33 22.80 8.34
C LEU A 452 6.81 22.85 8.28
N TYR A 453 6.15 21.69 8.28
CA TYR A 453 4.70 21.60 8.37
C TYR A 453 4.19 22.12 9.73
N LEU A 454 4.76 21.65 10.84
CA LEU A 454 4.31 22.03 12.18
C LEU A 454 4.52 23.52 12.45
N LYS A 455 5.62 24.11 11.97
CA LYS A 455 5.86 25.57 12.06
C LYS A 455 4.84 26.42 11.32
N ASP A 456 4.27 25.90 10.25
CA ASP A 456 3.26 26.57 9.42
C ASP A 456 1.84 26.36 10.00
N SER A 457 1.59 25.19 10.59
CA SER A 457 0.25 24.77 11.03
C SER A 457 -0.06 25.04 12.51
N VAL A 458 0.93 25.05 13.40
CA VAL A 458 0.73 25.22 14.84
C VAL A 458 0.75 26.71 15.20
N GLU A 459 -0.27 27.17 15.92
CA GLU A 459 -0.38 28.56 16.35
C GLU A 459 0.78 28.96 17.28
N ALA A 460 1.28 30.18 17.12
CA ALA A 460 2.42 30.68 17.90
C ALA A 460 2.14 30.71 19.42
N ASP A 461 0.88 30.90 19.82
CA ASP A 461 0.49 30.89 21.24
C ASP A 461 0.47 29.47 21.83
N THR A 462 0.13 28.46 21.03
CA THR A 462 0.29 27.04 21.42
C THR A 462 1.76 26.70 21.65
N VAL A 463 2.65 27.14 20.76
CA VAL A 463 4.11 26.96 20.92
C VAL A 463 4.63 27.60 22.21
N LYS A 464 4.22 28.85 22.51
CA LYS A 464 4.58 29.51 23.78
C LYS A 464 4.08 28.74 24.99
N THR A 465 2.86 28.22 24.91
CA THR A 465 2.24 27.43 25.98
C THR A 465 3.01 26.14 26.23
N LEU A 466 3.37 25.41 25.18
CA LEU A 466 4.19 24.19 25.26
C LEU A 466 5.57 24.46 25.88
N ILE A 467 6.24 25.56 25.48
CA ILE A 467 7.52 25.97 26.07
C ILE A 467 7.37 26.26 27.57
N ASN A 468 6.28 26.93 27.97
CA ASN A 468 6.02 27.21 29.38
C ASN A 468 5.74 25.94 30.18
N ILE A 469 4.99 24.98 29.62
CA ILE A 469 4.73 23.68 30.25
C ILE A 469 6.05 22.93 30.46
N MET A 470 6.89 22.84 29.41
CA MET A 470 8.19 22.17 29.48
C MET A 470 9.09 22.80 30.56
N LYS A 471 9.17 24.14 30.59
CA LYS A 471 9.92 24.86 31.63
C LYS A 471 9.41 24.57 33.04
N MET A 472 8.09 24.55 33.24
CA MET A 472 7.51 24.24 34.55
C MET A 472 7.80 22.79 34.98
N ARG A 473 7.74 21.82 34.06
CA ARG A 473 8.05 20.41 34.37
C ARG A 473 9.52 20.20 34.70
N LEU A 474 10.43 20.77 33.91
CA LEU A 474 11.87 20.74 34.19
C LEU A 474 12.22 21.39 35.54
N GLN A 475 11.56 22.49 35.90
CA GLN A 475 11.75 23.14 37.20
C GLN A 475 11.28 22.27 38.37
N ARG A 476 10.21 21.46 38.20
CA ARG A 476 9.73 20.53 39.23
C ARG A 476 10.71 19.36 39.42
N GLU A 477 11.23 18.81 38.34
CA GLU A 477 12.24 17.74 38.38
C GLU A 477 13.53 18.21 39.06
N GLN A 478 13.99 19.44 38.75
CA GLN A 478 15.14 20.04 39.44
C GLN A 478 14.89 20.22 40.95
N GLN A 479 13.69 20.66 41.35
CA GLN A 479 13.33 20.80 42.76
C GLN A 479 13.20 19.47 43.50
N GLN A 480 12.74 18.41 42.83
CA GLN A 480 12.68 17.05 43.39
C GLN A 480 14.08 16.41 43.50
N GLY A 481 14.96 16.65 42.53
CA GLY A 481 16.36 16.22 42.57
C GLY A 481 17.15 16.88 43.71
N ASP A 482 16.95 18.18 43.94
CA ASP A 482 17.58 18.91 45.06
C ASP A 482 17.03 18.49 46.43
N ALA A 483 15.76 18.10 46.51
CA ALA A 483 15.16 17.56 47.73
C ALA A 483 15.68 16.14 48.06
N ALA A 484 15.97 15.32 47.04
CA ALA A 484 16.57 13.99 47.20
C ALA A 484 18.06 14.05 47.58
N MET A 485 18.78 15.12 47.21
CA MET A 485 20.18 15.35 47.60
C MET A 485 20.38 16.02 48.96
N ASN A 486 19.32 16.42 49.68
CA ASN A 486 19.43 17.01 51.02
C ASN A 486 18.62 16.26 52.11
N PRO A 487 18.97 15.02 52.48
CA PRO A 487 18.46 14.40 53.70
C PRO A 487 19.46 14.56 54.86
N CYS A 488 19.96 15.77 55.14
CA CYS A 488 20.75 16.04 56.34
C CYS A 488 20.78 17.54 56.66
N LEU A 489 19.87 18.00 57.53
CA LEU A 489 20.10 19.10 58.51
C LEU A 489 18.79 19.53 59.20
N ARG A 490 17.99 18.59 59.72
CA ARG A 490 16.98 18.90 60.75
C ARG A 490 16.81 17.75 61.74
N CYS A 491 17.84 17.50 62.54
CA CYS A 491 17.71 16.77 63.81
C CYS A 491 18.80 17.21 64.80
N SER A 492 18.57 18.33 65.50
CA SER A 492 19.19 18.60 66.80
C SER A 492 18.51 19.76 67.53
N ARG A 493 17.40 19.47 68.21
CA ARG A 493 17.03 20.18 69.44
C ARG A 493 16.49 19.18 70.45
N TYR A 494 17.41 18.48 71.10
CA TYR A 494 17.19 18.02 72.48
C TYR A 494 17.25 19.26 73.37
N GLY A 495 16.16 19.54 74.10
CA GLY A 495 16.20 20.41 75.28
C GLY A 495 16.73 19.61 76.48
N PRO A 496 17.45 20.25 77.42
CA PRO A 496 17.97 19.56 78.59
C PRO A 496 16.90 19.40 79.67
N VAL A 497 17.10 18.35 80.45
CA VAL A 497 16.43 17.98 81.70
C VAL A 497 16.40 19.15 82.70
N ILE A 498 15.21 19.47 83.22
CA ILE A 498 14.80 19.19 84.61
C ILE A 498 13.38 18.64 84.57
#